data_AF-A0A8T4PXC1-F1
#
_entry.id   AF-A0A8T4PXC1-F1
#
_cell.length_a   1.000
_cell.length_b   1.000
_cell.length_c   1.000
_cell.angle_alpha   90.00
_cell.angle_beta   90.00
_cell.angle_gamma   90.00
#
_symmetry.space_group_name_H-M   'P 1'
#
loop_
_entity.id
_entity.type
_entity.pdbx_description
1 polymer ?
#
loop_
_entity_poly.entity_id
_entity_poly.type
_entity_poly.pdbx_seq_one_letter_code
_entity_poly.pdbx_strand_id
1 'polypeptide(L)'
;MKVVLDVNILVSALLRDSTTRWILTHAPFEFFFPEPSLASIRKHQAALLEKSGFTPKDFDWALAKILENVQLLPASFVKERWQEAKGIMEKIDEEDVVFIAAALSIPHAVIWSEDKHFEQQKRVSVLKTREILAKLAGGK
;
A
#
# COMPACT_ATOMS: atom_id res chain seq x y z
N MET A 1 -5.39 -7.28 11.77
CA MET A 1 -3.97 -7.10 11.38
C MET A 1 -3.81 -5.71 10.81
N LYS A 2 -2.68 -5.03 11.02
CA LYS A 2 -2.42 -3.70 10.46
C LYS A 2 -1.50 -3.82 9.25
N VAL A 3 -1.93 -3.29 8.11
CA VAL A 3 -1.27 -3.49 6.82
C VAL A 3 -1.07 -2.15 6.14
N VAL A 4 0.18 -1.78 5.91
CA VAL A 4 0.56 -0.63 5.09
C VAL A 4 0.59 -1.06 3.64
N LEU A 5 -0.16 -0.37 2.80
CA LEU A 5 -0.27 -0.66 1.38
C LEU A 5 0.84 0.06 0.60
N ASP A 6 1.50 -0.66 -0.29
CA ASP A 6 2.32 -0.08 -1.35
C ASP A 6 1.43 0.51 -2.48
N VAL A 7 1.98 1.47 -3.24
CA VAL A 7 1.42 1.99 -4.50
C VAL A 7 0.97 0.85 -5.40
N ASN A 8 1.79 -0.20 -5.58
CA ASN A 8 1.47 -1.29 -6.49
C ASN A 8 0.20 -2.07 -6.09
N ILE A 9 -0.13 -2.12 -4.80
CA ILE A 9 -1.33 -2.78 -4.28
C ILE A 9 -2.55 -1.94 -4.62
N LEU A 10 -2.52 -0.63 -4.40
CA LEU A 10 -3.62 0.25 -4.80
C LEU A 10 -3.81 0.25 -6.32
N VAL A 11 -2.72 0.30 -7.09
CA VAL A 11 -2.78 0.19 -8.55
C VAL A 11 -3.41 -1.14 -8.98
N SER A 12 -3.00 -2.25 -8.39
CA SER A 12 -3.56 -3.58 -8.69
C SER A 12 -5.04 -3.68 -8.33
N ALA A 13 -5.46 -3.03 -7.24
CA ALA A 13 -6.85 -2.91 -6.85
C ALA A 13 -7.66 -2.07 -7.85
N LEU A 14 -7.05 -1.08 -8.52
CA LEU A 14 -7.72 -0.23 -9.50
C LEU A 14 -7.86 -0.88 -10.88
N LEU A 15 -6.83 -1.58 -11.38
CA LEU A 15 -6.78 -2.00 -12.79
C LEU A 15 -7.83 -3.05 -13.19
N ARG A 16 -8.23 -3.99 -12.31
CA ARG A 16 -9.27 -5.01 -12.57
C ARG A 16 -10.02 -5.39 -11.28
N ASP A 17 -11.07 -6.20 -11.40
CA ASP A 17 -11.70 -6.89 -10.26
C ASP A 17 -10.74 -7.97 -9.74
N SER A 18 -9.73 -7.51 -9.01
CA SER A 18 -8.57 -8.29 -8.60
C SER A 18 -8.78 -8.83 -7.20
N THR A 19 -8.12 -9.95 -6.91
CA THR A 19 -8.03 -10.50 -5.55
C THR A 19 -7.62 -9.42 -4.54
N THR A 20 -6.79 -8.46 -4.95
CA THR A 20 -6.41 -7.29 -4.15
C THR A 20 -7.60 -6.44 -3.76
N ARG A 21 -8.48 -6.09 -4.71
CA ARG A 21 -9.71 -5.31 -4.44
C ARG A 21 -10.62 -6.05 -3.47
N TRP A 22 -10.79 -7.37 -3.65
CA TRP A 22 -11.59 -8.19 -2.74
C TRP A 22 -11.03 -8.20 -1.33
N ILE A 23 -9.70 -8.38 -1.17
CA ILE A 23 -9.04 -8.33 0.15
C ILE A 23 -9.26 -6.97 0.81
N LEU A 24 -9.01 -5.86 0.10
CA LEU A 24 -9.15 -4.51 0.66
C LEU A 24 -10.58 -4.20 1.13
N THR A 25 -11.58 -4.87 0.58
CA THR A 25 -13.00 -4.62 0.87
C THR A 25 -13.62 -5.61 1.86
N HIS A 26 -13.09 -6.83 1.98
CA HIS A 26 -13.70 -7.91 2.76
C HIS A 26 -12.81 -8.47 3.87
N ALA A 27 -11.50 -8.25 3.83
CA ALA A 27 -10.61 -8.77 4.86
C ALA A 27 -10.82 -8.02 6.20
N PRO A 28 -10.80 -8.72 7.35
CA PRO A 28 -10.89 -8.10 8.68
C PRO A 28 -9.54 -7.48 9.11
N PHE A 29 -8.92 -6.71 8.22
CA PHE A 29 -7.65 -6.02 8.43
C PHE A 29 -7.84 -4.51 8.44
N GLU A 30 -6.95 -3.83 9.15
CA GLU A 30 -6.85 -2.38 9.14
C GLU A 30 -5.80 -1.99 8.10
N PHE A 31 -6.25 -1.37 7.01
CA PHE A 31 -5.38 -0.93 5.93
C PHE A 31 -4.96 0.52 6.13
N PHE A 32 -3.69 0.79 5.86
CA PHE A 32 -3.08 2.10 5.98
C PHE A 32 -2.36 2.46 4.68
N PHE A 33 -2.40 3.72 4.29
CA PHE A 33 -1.62 4.20 3.14
C PHE A 33 -1.01 5.57 3.48
N PRO A 34 0.29 5.80 3.23
CA PRO A 34 0.90 7.10 3.44
C PRO A 34 0.28 8.13 2.50
N GLU A 35 -0.36 9.15 3.06
CA GLU A 35 -1.01 10.23 2.31
C GLU A 35 -0.09 10.90 1.28
N PRO A 36 1.21 11.19 1.56
CA PRO A 36 2.13 11.76 0.57
C PRO A 36 2.24 10.95 -0.72
N SER A 37 2.04 9.63 -0.66
CA SER A 37 2.15 8.73 -1.80
C SER A 37 0.92 8.74 -2.71
N LEU A 38 -0.17 9.42 -2.33
CA LEU A 38 -1.35 9.57 -3.20
C LEU A 38 -1.02 10.38 -4.46
N ALA A 39 -0.10 11.35 -4.35
CA ALA A 39 0.35 12.12 -5.50
C ALA A 39 0.96 11.23 -6.59
N SER A 40 1.68 10.16 -6.20
CA SER A 40 2.25 9.19 -7.13
C SER A 40 1.16 8.42 -7.88
N ILE A 41 0.06 8.02 -7.23
CA ILE A 41 -1.08 7.38 -7.91
C ILE A 41 -1.69 8.33 -8.95
N ARG A 42 -1.90 9.60 -8.57
CA ARG A 42 -2.46 10.62 -9.46
C ARG A 42 -1.56 10.93 -10.66
N LYS A 43 -0.24 11.00 -10.44
CA LYS A 43 0.75 11.20 -11.52
C LYS A 43 0.68 10.12 -12.59
N HIS A 44 0.39 8.88 -12.20
CA HIS A 44 0.30 7.74 -13.11
C HIS A 44 -1.12 7.52 -13.66
N GLN A 45 -2.10 8.36 -13.33
CA GLN A 45 -3.51 8.18 -13.68
C GLN A 45 -3.70 7.96 -15.19
N ALA A 46 -3.07 8.75 -16.06
CA ALA A 46 -3.20 8.59 -17.51
C ALA A 46 -2.82 7.17 -17.98
N ALA A 47 -1.67 6.65 -17.53
CA ALA A 47 -1.23 5.30 -17.87
C ALA A 47 -2.12 4.20 -17.24
N LEU A 48 -2.72 4.47 -16.08
CA LEU A 48 -3.65 3.54 -15.43
C LEU A 48 -5.01 3.49 -16.15
N LEU A 49 -5.50 4.62 -16.67
CA LEU A 49 -6.73 4.68 -17.47
C LEU A 49 -6.62 3.84 -18.73
N GLU A 50 -5.51 3.96 -19.47
CA GLU A 50 -5.27 3.13 -20.66
C GLU A 50 -5.25 1.63 -20.34
N LYS A 51 -4.64 1.24 -19.22
CA LYS A 51 -4.53 -0.17 -18.81
C LYS A 51 -5.81 -0.76 -18.23
N SER A 52 -6.61 0.04 -17.54
CA SER A 52 -7.86 -0.39 -16.89
C SER A 52 -9.07 -0.36 -17.82
N GLY A 53 -9.03 0.49 -18.86
CA GLY A 53 -10.21 0.80 -19.67
C GLY A 53 -11.21 1.73 -18.97
N PHE A 54 -10.84 2.32 -17.83
CA PHE A 54 -11.69 3.28 -17.14
C PHE A 54 -11.74 4.63 -17.82
N THR A 55 -12.86 5.32 -17.64
CA THR A 55 -12.90 6.78 -17.81
C THR A 55 -12.25 7.47 -16.60
N PRO A 56 -11.78 8.73 -16.72
CA PRO A 56 -11.26 9.47 -15.56
C PRO A 56 -12.21 9.49 -14.36
N LYS A 57 -13.52 9.62 -14.63
CA LYS A 57 -14.57 9.63 -13.59
C LYS A 57 -14.71 8.27 -12.91
N ASP A 58 -14.67 7.18 -13.67
CA ASP A 58 -14.77 5.82 -13.11
C ASP A 58 -13.54 5.49 -12.26
N PHE A 59 -12.36 5.95 -12.68
CA PHE A 59 -11.14 5.82 -11.90
C PHE A 59 -11.23 6.58 -10.57
N ASP A 60 -11.70 7.82 -10.59
CA ASP A 60 -11.88 8.62 -9.37
C ASP A 60 -12.87 7.96 -8.40
N TRP A 61 -13.98 7.45 -8.93
CA TRP A 61 -14.97 6.72 -8.14
C TRP A 61 -14.40 5.44 -7.54
N ALA A 62 -13.67 4.64 -8.34
CA ALA A 62 -13.05 3.41 -7.89
C ALA A 62 -11.99 3.67 -6.81
N LEU A 63 -11.15 4.70 -6.99
CA LEU A 63 -10.16 5.10 -6.00
C LEU A 63 -10.82 5.57 -4.71
N ALA A 64 -11.84 6.42 -4.78
CA ALA A 64 -12.58 6.84 -3.59
C ALA A 64 -13.17 5.64 -2.83
N LYS A 65 -13.75 4.67 -3.54
CA LYS A 65 -14.32 3.46 -2.94
C LYS A 65 -13.28 2.55 -2.28
N ILE A 66 -12.09 2.43 -2.88
CA ILE A 66 -10.99 1.69 -2.24
C ILE A 66 -10.55 2.42 -0.98
N LEU A 67 -10.37 3.75 -1.05
CA LEU A 67 -9.90 4.55 0.07
C LEU A 67 -10.88 4.63 1.24
N GLU A 68 -12.18 4.37 1.04
CA GLU A 68 -13.16 4.22 2.14
C GLU A 68 -12.76 3.12 3.15
N ASN A 69 -11.98 2.12 2.73
CA ASN A 69 -11.50 1.03 3.58
C ASN A 69 -10.04 1.20 4.03
N VAL A 70 -9.41 2.34 3.71
CA VAL A 70 -7.98 2.60 3.94
C VAL A 70 -7.80 3.87 4.76
N GLN A 71 -7.10 3.74 5.89
CA GLN A 71 -6.72 4.88 6.71
C GLN A 71 -5.52 5.60 6.08
N LEU A 72 -5.72 6.86 5.68
CA LEU A 72 -4.64 7.69 5.19
C LEU A 72 -3.76 8.17 6.35
N LEU A 73 -2.48 7.78 6.33
CA LEU A 73 -1.53 8.18 7.35
C LEU A 73 -0.94 9.55 7.01
N PRO A 74 -1.14 10.58 7.84
CA PRO A 74 -0.68 11.93 7.54
C PRO A 74 0.84 12.03 7.41
N ALA A 75 1.31 12.99 6.62
CA ALA A 75 2.74 13.25 6.43
C ALA A 75 3.51 13.46 7.75
N SER A 76 2.87 14.09 8.75
CA SER A 76 3.47 14.33 10.07
C SER A 76 3.84 13.04 10.80
N PHE A 77 2.96 12.05 10.79
CA PHE A 77 3.21 10.74 11.41
C PHE A 77 4.37 10.02 10.72
N VAL A 78 4.36 9.99 9.39
CA VAL A 78 5.44 9.37 8.61
C VAL A 78 6.78 10.05 8.90
N LYS A 79 6.78 11.38 9.05
CA LYS A 79 8.00 12.18 9.29
C LYS A 79 8.71 11.81 10.59
N GLU A 80 7.99 11.39 11.63
CA GLU A 80 8.58 10.97 12.92
C GLU A 80 9.53 9.78 12.77
N ARG A 81 9.27 8.90 11.80
CA ARG A 81 10.08 7.71 11.52
C ARG A 81 10.94 7.84 10.26
N TRP A 82 10.93 9.00 9.62
CA TRP A 82 11.60 9.21 8.33
C TRP A 82 13.09 8.91 8.39
N GLN A 83 13.80 9.40 9.41
CA GLN A 83 15.26 9.24 9.46
C GLN A 83 15.67 7.77 9.67
N GLU A 84 14.92 7.03 10.49
CA GLU A 84 15.12 5.58 10.68
C GLU A 84 14.84 4.83 9.37
N ALA A 85 13.70 5.13 8.73
CA ALA A 85 13.30 4.51 7.47
C ALA A 85 14.30 4.79 6.34
N LYS A 86 14.78 6.04 6.26
CA LYS A 86 15.76 6.49 5.29
C LYS A 86 17.06 5.69 5.42
N GLY A 87 17.55 5.50 6.64
CA GLY A 87 18.75 4.68 6.90
C GLY A 87 18.60 3.20 6.49
N ILE A 88 17.37 2.71 6.35
CA ILE A 88 17.08 1.33 5.93
C ILE A 88 16.93 1.24 4.41
N MET A 89 16.14 2.14 3.82
CA MET A 89 15.62 1.98 2.46
C MET A 89 16.33 2.85 1.42
N GLU A 90 16.94 3.99 1.78
CA GLU A 90 17.49 4.96 0.80
C GLU A 90 18.48 4.33 -0.21
N LYS A 91 19.29 3.36 0.24
CA LYS A 91 20.26 2.68 -0.63
C LYS A 91 19.66 1.53 -1.46
N ILE A 92 18.43 1.15 -1.17
CA ILE A 92 17.68 0.08 -1.83
C ILE A 92 16.74 0.74 -2.84
N ASP A 93 15.86 1.61 -2.35
CA ASP A 93 14.91 2.40 -3.11
C ASP A 93 14.51 3.67 -2.32
N GLU A 94 14.81 4.85 -2.86
CA GLU A 94 14.53 6.12 -2.18
C GLU A 94 13.02 6.42 -2.10
N GLU A 95 12.24 6.01 -3.11
CA GLU A 95 10.80 6.28 -3.15
C GLU A 95 10.06 5.43 -2.10
N ASP A 96 10.59 4.26 -1.77
CA ASP A 96 9.99 3.33 -0.80
C ASP A 96 10.23 3.69 0.68
N VAL A 97 11.08 4.69 0.97
CA VAL A 97 11.35 5.18 2.33
C VAL A 97 10.05 5.52 3.06
N VAL A 98 9.09 6.10 2.35
CA VAL A 98 7.79 6.52 2.90
C VAL A 98 6.97 5.35 3.46
N PHE A 99 7.05 4.17 2.85
CA PHE A 99 6.30 2.99 3.28
C PHE A 99 6.94 2.33 4.51
N ILE A 100 8.28 2.30 4.56
CA ILE A 100 9.00 1.87 5.77
C ILE A 100 8.68 2.80 6.93
N ALA A 101 8.72 4.12 6.71
CA ALA A 101 8.38 5.10 7.74
C ALA A 101 6.93 4.95 8.22
N ALA A 102 5.98 4.75 7.30
CA ALA A 102 4.58 4.50 7.65
C ALA A 102 4.42 3.23 8.51
N ALA A 103 5.06 2.12 8.13
CA ALA A 103 4.97 0.88 8.86
C ALA A 103 5.64 0.94 10.24
N LEU A 104 6.76 1.65 10.37
CA LEU A 104 7.41 1.92 11.66
C LEU A 104 6.58 2.80 12.59
N SER A 105 5.71 3.64 12.03
CA SER A 105 4.83 4.54 12.79
C SER A 105 3.63 3.81 13.40
N ILE A 106 3.34 2.60 12.93
CA ILE A 106 2.18 1.82 13.35
C ILE A 106 2.66 0.55 14.08
N PRO A 107 2.29 0.37 15.36
CA PRO A 107 2.70 -0.81 16.12
C PRO A 107 2.29 -2.11 15.42
N HIS A 108 3.28 -2.98 15.19
CA HIS A 108 3.12 -4.31 14.58
C HIS A 108 2.53 -4.30 13.17
N ALA A 109 2.67 -3.19 12.43
CA ALA A 109 2.26 -3.16 11.03
C ALA A 109 3.20 -3.98 10.14
N VAL A 110 2.63 -4.54 9.08
CA VAL A 110 3.34 -5.18 7.98
C VAL A 110 3.15 -4.35 6.72
N ILE A 111 4.09 -4.45 5.78
CA ILE A 111 3.91 -3.90 4.43
C ILE A 111 3.32 -4.99 3.54
N TRP A 112 2.28 -4.64 2.78
CA TRP A 112 1.82 -5.46 1.68
C TRP A 112 2.36 -4.88 0.39
N SER A 113 3.24 -5.63 -0.28
CA SER A 113 3.87 -5.23 -1.53
C SER A 113 4.30 -6.45 -2.34
N GLU A 114 4.14 -6.39 -3.66
CA GLU A 114 4.72 -7.37 -4.58
C GLU A 114 6.18 -7.04 -4.97
N ASP A 115 6.70 -5.87 -4.57
CA ASP A 115 8.08 -5.45 -4.84
C ASP A 115 9.10 -6.23 -4.02
N LYS A 116 10.20 -6.62 -4.66
CA LYS A 116 11.31 -7.34 -4.04
C LYS A 116 12.27 -6.41 -3.30
N HIS A 117 12.25 -5.10 -3.58
CA HIS A 117 13.05 -4.12 -2.85
C HIS A 117 12.79 -4.19 -1.34
N PHE A 118 11.51 -4.27 -0.94
CA PHE A 118 11.13 -4.41 0.48
C PHE A 118 11.67 -5.68 1.15
N GLU A 119 11.94 -6.76 0.40
CA GLU A 119 12.48 -8.01 0.95
C GLU A 119 13.97 -7.90 1.32
N GLN A 120 14.67 -6.85 0.86
CA GLN A 120 16.08 -6.62 1.18
C GLN A 120 16.29 -6.06 2.59
N GLN A 121 15.26 -5.49 3.21
CA GLN A 121 15.29 -5.04 4.60
C GLN A 121 14.61 -6.04 5.54
N LYS A 122 15.02 -6.04 6.82
CA LYS A 122 14.50 -6.96 7.86
C LYS A 122 13.80 -6.25 9.02
N ARG A 123 13.70 -4.92 8.96
CA ARG A 123 13.18 -4.10 10.05
C ARG A 123 11.66 -4.19 10.17
N VAL A 124 10.98 -4.28 9.03
CA VAL A 124 9.53 -4.37 8.90
C VAL A 124 9.19 -5.64 8.13
N SER A 125 8.19 -6.38 8.60
CA SER A 125 7.70 -7.56 7.88
C SER A 125 6.98 -7.16 6.59
N VAL A 126 7.22 -7.91 5.53
CA VAL A 126 6.62 -7.70 4.21
C VAL A 126 5.85 -8.95 3.84
N LEU A 127 4.62 -8.79 3.38
CA LEU A 127 3.77 -9.89 2.92
C LEU A 127 3.40 -9.68 1.45
N LYS A 128 3.52 -10.75 0.67
CA LYS A 128 2.94 -10.86 -0.66
C LYS A 128 1.45 -11.14 -0.56
N THR A 129 0.73 -10.91 -1.65
CA THR A 129 -0.73 -11.18 -1.75
C THR A 129 -1.08 -12.61 -1.36
N ARG A 130 -0.25 -13.59 -1.76
CA ARG A 130 -0.45 -15.01 -1.39
C ARG A 130 -0.38 -15.23 0.12
N GLU A 131 0.45 -14.48 0.84
CA GLU A 131 0.63 -14.61 2.28
C GLU A 131 -0.49 -13.90 3.02
N ILE A 132 -0.94 -12.75 2.52
CA ILE A 132 -2.17 -12.08 2.99
C ILE A 132 -3.37 -13.02 2.89
N LEU A 133 -3.54 -13.73 1.76
CA LEU A 133 -4.59 -14.73 1.59
C LEU A 133 -4.44 -15.91 2.55
N ALA A 134 -3.22 -16.41 2.76
CA ALA A 134 -2.99 -17.50 3.71
C ALA A 134 -3.37 -17.08 5.15
N LYS A 135 -3.13 -15.82 5.52
CA LYS A 135 -3.55 -15.26 6.82
C LYS A 135 -5.08 -15.17 6.96
N LEU A 136 -5.81 -15.01 5.85
CA LEU A 136 -7.28 -15.07 5.85
C LEU A 136 -7.79 -16.51 5.97
N ALA A 137 -7.14 -17.47 5.30
CA ALA A 137 -7.55 -18.87 5.31
C ALA A 137 -7.24 -19.59 6.63
N GLY A 138 -6.16 -19.19 7.33
CA GLY A 138 -5.71 -19.78 8.59
C GLY A 138 -6.42 -19.26 9.85
N GLY A 139 -7.47 -18.44 9.70
CA GLY A 139 -8.29 -17.94 10.81
C GLY A 139 -9.51 -18.81 11.14
N LYS A 140 -9.48 -20.10 10.76
CA LYS A 140 -10.50 -21.10 11.14
C LYS A 140 -10.03 -21.91 12.34
#